data_AF-A0A2V7SXS5-F1
#
_entry.id   AF-A0A2V7SXS5-F1
#
_cell.length_a   1.000
_cell.length_b   1.000
_cell.length_c   1.000
_cell.angle_alpha   90.00
_cell.angle_beta   90.00
_cell.angle_gamma   90.00
#
_symmetry.space_group_name_H-M   'P 1'
#
loop_
_entity.id
_entity.type
_entity.pdbx_description
1 polymer ?
#
loop_
_entity_poly.entity_id
_entity_poly.type
_entity_poly.pdbx_seq_one_letter_code
_entity_poly.pdbx_strand_id
1 'polypeptide(L)' 'MRRAHAVQSLTAVQCEYSLWTRDPEQNGVLATCEELGIGLIAFTPLGAGFLTGNAVGRAHPRHEADERLTPHDEGATT' A
#
# COMPACT_ATOMS: atom_id res chain seq x y z
N MET A 1 3.46 -12.18 -6.12
CA MET A 1 2.12 -12.43 -6.68
C MET A 1 2.05 -13.74 -7.47
N ARG A 2 2.67 -13.88 -8.65
CA ARG A 2 2.57 -15.10 -9.50
C ARG A 2 2.84 -16.42 -8.77
N ARG A 3 3.93 -16.50 -8.01
CA ARG A 3 4.26 -17.70 -7.21
C ARG A 3 3.18 -18.06 -6.19
N ALA A 4 2.63 -17.06 -5.50
CA ALA A 4 1.58 -17.28 -4.50
C ALA A 4 0.26 -17.66 -5.18
N HIS A 5 -0.11 -16.97 -6.26
CA HIS A 5 -1.30 -17.25 -7.05
C HIS A 5 -1.30 -18.65 -7.68
N ALA A 6 -0.10 -19.20 -7.99
CA ALA A 6 0.06 -20.57 -8.46
C ALA A 6 -0.19 -21.64 -7.37
N VAL A 7 -0.07 -21.27 -6.09
CA VAL A 7 -0.37 -22.17 -4.96
C VAL A 7 -1.84 -22.07 -4.56
N GLN A 8 -2.37 -20.85 -4.49
CA GLN A 8 -3.76 -20.54 -4.15
C GLN A 8 -4.16 -19.24 -4.83
N SER A 9 -5.35 -19.20 -5.44
CA SER A 9 -5.87 -18.01 -6.10
C SER A 9 -5.93 -16.84 -5.13
N LEU A 10 -5.19 -15.77 -5.45
CA LEU A 10 -5.24 -14.51 -4.71
C LEU A 10 -6.43 -13.69 -5.18
N THR A 11 -7.26 -13.21 -4.25
CA THR A 11 -8.40 -12.35 -4.58
C THR A 11 -7.98 -10.88 -4.71
N ALA A 12 -7.05 -10.41 -3.87
CA ALA A 12 -6.61 -9.03 -3.87
C ALA A 12 -5.17 -8.84 -3.38
N VAL A 13 -4.56 -7.71 -3.73
CA VAL A 13 -3.29 -7.21 -3.19
C VAL A 13 -3.48 -5.78 -2.69
N GLN A 14 -2.91 -5.46 -1.54
CA GLN A 14 -2.88 -4.10 -1.02
C GLN A 14 -1.54 -3.43 -1.41
N CYS A 15 -1.59 -2.23 -1.98
CA CYS A 15 -0.41 -1.45 -2.32
C CYS A 15 -0.65 0.05 -2.17
N GLU A 16 0.44 0.83 -2.16
CA GLU A 16 0.34 2.29 -2.18
C GLU A 16 -0.12 2.72 -3.57
N TYR A 17 -1.20 3.50 -3.64
CA TYR A 17 -1.71 4.04 -4.90
C TYR A 17 -2.56 5.28 -4.65
N SER A 18 -2.26 6.37 -5.35
CA SER A 18 -3.00 7.65 -5.31
C SER A 18 -2.66 8.49 -6.54
N LEU A 19 -3.23 9.70 -6.65
CA LEU A 19 -2.79 10.66 -7.67
C LEU A 19 -1.32 11.11 -7.49
N TRP A 20 -0.77 10.96 -6.28
CA TRP A 20 0.61 11.33 -5.95
C TRP A 20 1.59 10.16 -6.12
N THR A 21 1.15 8.93 -5.86
CA THR A 21 1.97 7.71 -5.96
C THR A 21 1.36 6.76 -6.98
N ARG A 22 2.01 6.61 -8.15
CA ARG A 22 1.49 5.86 -9.31
C ARG A 22 2.38 4.70 -9.76
N ASP A 23 3.35 4.31 -8.94
CA ASP A 23 4.29 3.21 -9.22
C ASP A 23 3.63 1.90 -9.70
N PRO A 24 2.46 1.47 -9.16
CA PRO A 24 1.79 0.26 -9.63
C PRO A 24 1.51 0.21 -11.14
N GLU A 25 1.35 1.36 -11.80
CA GLU A 25 1.13 1.45 -13.24
C GLU A 25 2.39 1.12 -14.06
N GLN A 26 3.58 1.31 -13.48
CA GLN A 26 4.86 1.21 -14.19
C GLN A 26 5.68 -0.02 -13.78
N ASN A 27 5.58 -0.44 -12.51
CA ASN A 27 6.37 -1.54 -11.97
C ASN A 27 5.78 -2.94 -12.26
N GLY A 28 4.69 -3.00 -13.03
CA GLY A 28 4.04 -4.25 -13.44
C GLY A 28 3.06 -4.85 -12.42
N VAL A 29 2.84 -4.21 -11.26
CA VAL A 29 1.84 -4.66 -10.28
C VAL A 29 0.44 -4.58 -10.86
N LEU A 30 0.04 -3.43 -11.44
CA LEU A 30 -1.29 -3.26 -12.02
C LEU A 30 -1.53 -4.23 -13.18
N ALA A 31 -0.56 -4.33 -14.10
CA ALA A 31 -0.64 -5.27 -15.23
C ALA A 31 -0.75 -6.73 -14.76
N THR A 32 0.00 -7.12 -13.72
CA THR A 32 -0.11 -8.48 -13.16
C THR A 32 -1.45 -8.72 -12.48
N CYS A 33 -2.04 -7.69 -11.85
CA CYS A 33 -3.37 -7.78 -11.25
C CYS A 33 -4.44 -8.02 -12.33
N GLU A 34 -4.40 -7.24 -13.41
CA GLU A 34 -5.31 -7.37 -14.55
C GLU A 34 -5.21 -8.74 -15.23
N GLU A 35 -3.98 -9.22 -15.48
CA GLU A 35 -3.73 -10.52 -16.12
C GLU A 35 -4.27 -11.70 -15.28
N LEU A 36 -4.12 -11.63 -13.95
CA LEU A 36 -4.48 -12.73 -13.05
C LEU A 36 -5.88 -12.59 -12.43
N GLY A 37 -6.62 -11.52 -12.75
CA GLY A 37 -7.92 -11.23 -12.14
C GLY A 37 -7.86 -10.93 -10.63
N ILE A 38 -6.76 -10.33 -10.17
CA ILE A 38 -6.53 -9.96 -8.77
C ILE A 38 -6.98 -8.50 -8.56
N GLY A 39 -7.75 -8.21 -7.51
CA GLY A 39 -8.11 -6.84 -7.14
C GLY A 39 -6.93 -6.05 -6.55
N LEU A 40 -6.79 -4.78 -6.91
CA LEU A 40 -5.82 -3.86 -6.29
C LEU A 40 -6.52 -2.96 -5.26
N ILE A 41 -6.03 -2.97 -4.02
CA ILE A 41 -6.57 -2.17 -2.91
C ILE A 41 -5.55 -1.11 -2.50
N ALA A 42 -5.91 0.17 -2.63
CA ALA A 42 -5.04 1.28 -2.22
C ALA A 42 -5.08 1.49 -0.70
N PHE A 43 -3.92 1.52 -0.01
CA PHE A 43 -3.87 1.84 1.43
C PHE A 43 -3.69 3.34 1.74
N THR A 44 -3.28 4.16 0.75
CA THR A 44 -3.14 5.62 0.86
C THR A 44 -3.81 6.36 -0.31
N PRO A 45 -5.10 6.10 -0.61
CA PRO A 45 -5.76 6.67 -1.81
C PRO A 45 -5.78 8.20 -1.84
N LEU A 46 -5.71 8.85 -0.67
CA LEU A 46 -5.70 10.31 -0.53
C LEU A 46 -4.29 10.90 -0.31
N GLY A 47 -3.23 10.15 -0.61
CA GLY A 47 -1.85 10.62 -0.48
C GLY A 47 -1.52 11.08 0.95
N ALA A 48 -1.80 10.23 1.94
CA ALA A 48 -1.67 10.57 3.37
C ALA A 48 -2.42 11.85 3.79
N GLY A 49 -3.59 12.10 3.19
CA GLY A 49 -4.43 13.26 3.50
C GLY A 49 -4.11 14.50 2.66
N PHE A 50 -3.05 14.48 1.85
CA PHE A 50 -2.68 15.60 0.97
C PHE A 50 -3.78 15.94 -0.04
N LEU A 51 -4.45 14.92 -0.59
CA LEU A 51 -5.49 15.07 -1.61
C LEU A 51 -6.87 15.44 -1.04
N THR A 52 -6.97 15.81 0.23
CA THR A 52 -8.23 16.22 0.88
C THR A 52 -8.63 17.68 0.59
N GLY A 53 -7.75 18.46 -0.06
CA GLY A 53 -7.95 19.90 -0.28
C GLY A 53 -7.59 20.78 0.92
N ASN A 54 -7.27 20.19 2.08
CA ASN A 54 -6.91 20.92 3.31
C ASN A 54 -5.39 21.13 3.47
N ALA A 55 -4.58 20.62 2.55
CA ALA A 55 -3.11 20.64 2.65
C ALA A 55 -2.48 22.01 2.33
N VAL A 56 -3.28 23.01 1.92
CA VAL A 56 -2.80 24.36 1.62
C VAL A 56 -3.03 25.24 2.85
N GLY A 57 -1.95 25.61 3.56
CA GLY A 57 -1.97 26.68 4.57
C GLY A 57 -1.83 26.25 6.03
N ARG A 58 -1.80 24.95 6.35
CA ARG A 58 -1.46 24.46 7.70
C ARG A 58 -0.63 23.20 7.57
N ALA A 59 0.52 23.14 8.25
CA ALA A 59 1.25 21.89 8.39
C ALA A 59 0.27 20.87 8.99
N HIS A 60 -0.08 19.83 8.23
CA HIS A 60 -0.85 18.73 8.78
C HIS A 60 0.06 18.02 9.78
N PRO A 61 -0.32 17.93 11.07
CA PRO A 61 0.46 17.12 12.01
C PRO A 61 0.53 15.72 11.41
N ARG A 62 1.75 15.18 11.24
CA ARG A 62 1.86 13.75 10.96
C ARG A 62 1.22 13.06 12.16
N HIS A 63 0.19 12.25 11.92
CA HIS A 63 -0.23 11.31 12.95
C HIS A 63 0.99 10.42 13.23
N GLU A 64 1.26 10.21 14.52
CA GLU A 64 2.29 9.29 14.98
C GLU A 64 2.16 7.97 14.21
N ALA A 65 3.28 7.42 13.76
CA ALA A 65 3.27 6.11 13.11
C ALA A 65 2.57 5.12 14.05
N ASP A 66 1.67 4.30 13.50
CA ASP A 66 0.98 3.28 14.28
C ASP A 66 2.03 2.45 15.03
N GLU A 67 2.07 2.56 16.36
CA GLU A 67 3.06 1.91 17.22
C GLU A 67 3.06 0.38 17.03
N ARG A 68 1.94 -0.20 16.60
CA ARG A 68 1.81 -1.63 16.26
C ARG A 68 2.53 -2.02 14.97
N LEU A 69 2.94 -1.05 14.16
CA LEU A 69 3.72 -1.26 12.93
C LEU A 69 5.22 -1.09 13.16
N THR A 70 5.64 -0.69 14.36
CA THR A 70 7.05 -0.74 14.74
C THR A 70 7.46 -2.21 14.84
N PRO A 71 8.57 -2.64 14.22
CA PRO A 71 9.08 -3.97 14.43
C PRO A 71 9.40 -4.10 15.92
N HIS A 72 8.61 -4.87 16.66
CA HIS A 72 9.05 -5.39 17.93
C HIS A 72 10.18 -6.38 17.60
N ASP A 73 11.39 -6.00 17.98
CA ASP A 73 12.56 -6.86 17.89
C ASP A 73 12.30 -8.07 18.80
N GLU A 74 11.77 -9.16 18.23
CA GLU A 74 11.67 -10.45 18.90
C GLU A 74 13.06 -11.07 18.97
N GLY A 75 13.86 -10.57 19.91
CA GLY A 75 15.01 -11.28 20.44
C GLY A 75 14.53 -12.57 21.12
N ALA A 76 14.44 -13.65 20.35
CA ALA A 76 14.33 -15.01 20.88
C ALA A 76 15.61 -15.79 20.57
N THR A 77 16.54 -15.64 21.52
CA THR A 77 17.55 -16.60 21.99
C THR A 77 17.20 -18.08 21.78
N THR A 78 18.18 -18.81 21.22
CA THR A 78 18.38 -20.29 21.20
C THR A 78 17.41 -21.17 20.40
#